data_AF-A0A3D5DWI3-F1
#
_entry.id   AF-A0A3D5DWI3-F1
#
_cell.length_a   1.000
_cell.length_b   1.000
_cell.length_c   1.000
_cell.angle_alpha   90.00
_cell.angle_beta   90.00
_cell.angle_gamma   90.00
#
_symmetry.space_group_name_H-M   'P 1'
#
loop_
_entity.id
_entity.type
_entity.pdbx_description
1 polymer ?
#
loop_
_entity_poly.entity_id
_entity_poly.type
_entity_poly.pdbx_seq_one_letter_code
_entity_poly.pdbx_strand_id
1 'polypeptide(L)'
;MTGLFDAPHLLIILLVLVLLFGSAKLPRLAKSLGESMRIFKSEAKNLQEDDTAAKVQPPAQVQPVVQQELPAPAPAVTVQLPDGTAVTGTPMAEAPRTNQPG
;
A
#
# COMPACT_ATOMS: atom_id res chain seq x y z
N MET A 1 -16.04 40.64 -21.53
CA MET A 1 -14.76 40.31 -20.88
C MET A 1 -14.90 38.92 -20.26
N THR A 2 -14.81 37.89 -21.09
CA THR A 2 -15.04 36.49 -20.72
C THR A 2 -13.78 35.95 -20.08
N GLY A 3 -13.83 35.69 -18.77
CA GLY A 3 -12.70 35.26 -17.98
C GLY A 3 -12.17 33.88 -18.40
N LEU A 4 -10.90 33.65 -18.12
CA LEU A 4 -10.14 32.41 -18.38
C LEU A 4 -10.74 31.14 -17.73
N PHE A 5 -11.74 31.29 -16.86
CA PHE A 5 -12.35 30.22 -16.06
C PHE A 5 -13.75 29.80 -16.53
N ASP A 6 -14.15 30.21 -17.72
CA ASP A 6 -15.44 29.81 -18.28
C ASP A 6 -15.45 28.28 -18.49
N ALA A 7 -16.45 27.59 -17.94
CA ALA A 7 -16.57 26.13 -17.91
C ALA A 7 -16.22 25.40 -19.23
N PRO A 8 -16.61 25.87 -20.43
CA PRO A 8 -16.20 25.23 -21.69
C PRO A 8 -14.69 25.28 -21.95
N HIS A 9 -13.98 26.33 -21.52
CA HIS A 9 -12.54 26.45 -21.73
C HIS A 9 -11.77 25.40 -20.91
N LEU A 10 -12.19 25.14 -19.67
CA LEU A 10 -11.58 24.09 -18.85
C LEU A 10 -11.83 22.69 -19.43
N LEU A 11 -13.01 22.46 -20.04
CA LEU A 11 -13.34 21.21 -20.71
C LEU A 11 -12.41 20.98 -21.92
N ILE A 12 -12.14 22.02 -22.71
CA ILE A 12 -11.22 21.95 -23.86
C ILE A 12 -9.79 21.63 -23.40
N ILE A 13 -9.30 22.29 -22.34
CA ILE A 13 -7.96 22.02 -21.79
C ILE A 13 -7.87 20.58 -21.27
N LEU A 14 -8.90 20.12 -20.54
CA LEU A 14 -8.97 18.74 -20.06
C LEU A 14 -8.96 17.74 -21.22
N LEU A 15 -9.70 18.02 -22.29
CA LEU A 15 -9.73 17.19 -23.50
C LEU A 15 -8.34 17.08 -24.14
N VAL A 16 -7.62 18.19 -24.28
CA VAL A 16 -6.25 18.20 -24.80
C VAL A 16 -5.30 17.39 -23.90
N LEU A 17 -5.39 17.54 -22.57
CA LEU A 17 -4.61 16.73 -21.64
C LEU A 17 -4.92 15.23 -21.76
N VAL A 18 -6.20 14.85 -21.94
CA VAL A 18 -6.59 13.44 -22.14
C VAL A 18 -6.01 12.91 -23.44
N LEU A 19 -5.98 13.70 -24.51
CA LEU A 19 -5.40 13.28 -25.78
C LEU A 19 -3.88 13.12 -25.70
N LEU A 20 -3.19 13.98 -24.95
CA LEU A 20 -1.73 13.97 -24.83
C LEU A 20 -1.22 12.92 -23.84
N PHE A 21 -1.86 12.81 -22.67
CA PHE A 21 -1.47 11.89 -21.60
C PHE A 21 -2.22 10.55 -21.67
N GLY A 22 -3.38 10.50 -22.32
CA GLY A 22 -4.25 9.32 -22.41
C GLY A 22 -5.26 9.24 -21.26
N SER A 23 -6.38 8.55 -21.52
CA SER A 23 -7.47 8.32 -20.56
C SER A 23 -7.06 7.54 -19.30
N ALA A 24 -6.00 6.72 -19.38
CA ALA A 24 -5.52 5.93 -18.25
C ALA A 24 -4.53 6.67 -17.33
N LYS A 25 -3.80 7.68 -17.84
CA LYS A 25 -2.74 8.36 -17.06
C LYS A 25 -3.24 9.50 -16.19
N LEU A 26 -4.20 10.30 -16.67
CA LEU A 26 -4.83 11.34 -15.86
C LEU A 26 -5.49 10.82 -14.57
N PRO A 27 -6.36 9.80 -14.59
CA PRO A 27 -6.97 9.28 -13.36
C PRO A 27 -5.94 8.62 -12.45
N ARG A 28 -4.86 8.04 -13.00
CA ARG A 28 -3.77 7.47 -12.21
C ARG A 28 -2.98 8.54 -11.45
N LEU A 29 -2.63 9.63 -12.13
CA LEU A 29 -1.93 10.78 -11.54
C LEU A 29 -2.81 11.50 -10.51
N ALA A 30 -4.09 11.69 -10.83
CA ALA A 30 -5.06 12.27 -9.90
C ALA A 30 -5.24 11.40 -8.66
N LYS A 31 -5.31 10.07 -8.81
CA LYS A 31 -5.37 9.13 -7.67
C LYS A 31 -4.14 9.22 -6.79
N SER A 32 -2.93 9.14 -7.34
CA SER A 32 -1.70 9.21 -6.53
C SER A 32 -1.53 10.56 -5.85
N LEU A 33 -1.82 11.66 -6.55
CA LEU A 33 -1.76 13.01 -5.98
C LEU A 33 -2.84 13.22 -4.92
N GLY A 34 -4.04 12.69 -5.14
CA GLY A 34 -5.16 12.76 -4.20
C GLY A 34 -4.88 12.01 -2.91
N GLU A 35 -4.22 10.85 -2.97
CA GLU A 35 -3.79 10.12 -1.77
C GLU A 35 -2.73 10.90 -0.99
N SER A 36 -1.72 11.47 -1.65
CA SER A 36 -0.72 12.33 -0.99
C SER A 36 -1.36 13.58 -0.36
N MET A 37 -2.30 14.22 -1.06
CA MET A 37 -3.02 15.39 -0.53
C MET A 37 -3.93 15.02 0.64
N ARG A 38 -4.53 13.82 0.66
CA ARG A 38 -5.39 13.35 1.76
C ARG A 38 -4.59 13.13 3.04
N ILE A 39 -3.41 12.51 2.93
CA ILE A 39 -2.52 12.32 4.09
C ILE A 39 -2.10 13.69 4.61
N PHE A 40 -1.59 14.57 3.75
CA PHE A 40 -1.21 15.93 4.14
C PHE A 40 -2.38 16.71 4.76
N LYS A 41 -3.59 16.61 4.21
CA LYS A 41 -4.78 17.28 4.74
C LYS A 41 -5.20 16.73 6.11
N SER A 42 -5.01 15.44 6.36
CA SER A 42 -5.38 14.79 7.62
C SER A 42 -4.39 15.14 8.72
N GLU A 43 -3.09 15.09 8.42
CA GLU A 43 -2.02 15.55 9.30
C GLU A 43 -2.17 17.06 9.57
N ALA A 44 -2.34 17.88 8.52
CA ALA A 44 -2.54 19.32 8.66
C ALA A 44 -3.82 19.63 9.45
N LYS A 45 -4.90 18.88 9.27
CA LYS A 45 -6.12 19.03 10.07
C LYS A 45 -5.87 18.73 11.53
N ASN A 46 -5.14 17.67 11.87
CA ASN A 46 -4.79 17.35 13.26
C ASN A 46 -4.05 18.52 13.93
N LEU A 47 -3.14 19.18 13.22
CA LEU A 47 -2.47 20.39 13.71
C LEU A 47 -3.39 21.60 13.87
N GLN A 48 -4.49 21.70 13.12
CA GLN A 48 -5.51 22.74 13.30
C GLN A 48 -6.59 22.35 14.33
N GLU A 49 -6.82 21.06 14.53
CA GLU A 49 -7.83 20.47 15.43
C GLU A 49 -7.29 20.30 16.86
N ASP A 50 -5.96 20.22 17.07
CA ASP A 50 -5.34 20.25 18.40
C ASP A 50 -5.58 21.59 19.13
N ASP A 51 -5.81 22.68 18.39
CA ASP A 51 -6.26 23.97 18.93
C ASP A 51 -7.80 24.03 19.14
N THR A 52 -8.58 23.07 18.62
CA THR A 52 -10.05 23.06 18.72
C THR A 52 -10.62 21.63 18.66
N ALA A 53 -10.92 21.05 19.83
CA ALA A 53 -11.82 19.91 20.04
C ALA A 53 -11.29 18.49 19.82
N ALA A 54 -10.85 17.90 20.94
CA ALA A 54 -11.09 16.50 21.26
C ALA A 54 -12.61 16.20 21.28
N LYS A 55 -13.24 15.91 20.13
CA LYS A 55 -14.51 15.15 19.98
C LYS A 55 -14.89 15.05 18.51
N VAL A 56 -14.77 13.86 17.91
CA VAL A 56 -15.74 13.18 17.02
C VAL A 56 -15.03 11.96 16.43
N GLN A 57 -15.36 10.77 16.93
CA GLN A 57 -15.06 9.49 16.26
C GLN A 57 -16.12 9.26 15.17
N PRO A 58 -15.75 9.07 13.89
CA PRO A 58 -16.67 8.64 12.85
C PRO A 58 -17.00 7.13 12.93
N PRO A 59 -18.20 6.72 12.51
CA PRO A 59 -18.71 5.36 12.68
C PRO A 59 -17.93 4.32 11.85
N ALA A 60 -17.81 3.13 12.43
CA ALA A 60 -17.22 1.94 11.85
C ALA A 60 -17.72 1.70 10.43
N GLN A 61 -16.77 1.62 9.49
CA GLN A 61 -17.05 1.16 8.14
C GLN A 61 -17.42 -0.32 8.20
N VAL A 62 -18.63 -0.63 7.75
CA VAL A 62 -19.15 -1.99 7.58
C VAL A 62 -18.31 -2.67 6.49
N GLN A 63 -17.42 -3.57 6.90
CA GLN A 63 -16.80 -4.53 5.99
C GLN A 63 -17.88 -5.52 5.55
N PRO A 64 -18.07 -5.81 4.25
CA PRO A 64 -18.88 -6.94 3.86
C PRO A 64 -18.14 -8.21 4.32
N VAL A 65 -18.64 -8.82 5.38
CA VAL A 65 -18.23 -10.14 5.82
C VAL A 65 -18.64 -11.11 4.70
N VAL A 66 -17.66 -11.66 3.98
CA VAL A 66 -17.91 -12.87 3.19
C VAL A 66 -18.06 -14.00 4.20
N GLN A 67 -19.31 -14.28 4.49
CA GLN A 67 -19.79 -15.35 5.35
C GLN A 67 -19.43 -16.69 4.70
N GLN A 68 -18.30 -17.28 5.12
CA GLN A 68 -18.06 -18.72 4.99
C GLN A 68 -18.04 -19.31 6.41
N GLU A 69 -19.21 -19.79 6.83
CA GLU A 69 -19.48 -20.54 8.05
C GLU A 69 -19.50 -22.03 7.64
N LEU A 70 -18.41 -22.78 7.87
CA LEU A 70 -18.18 -23.75 8.97
C LEU A 70 -18.85 -25.14 8.77
N PRO A 71 -18.11 -26.27 8.93
CA PRO A 71 -18.04 -26.96 10.24
C PRO A 71 -16.65 -27.56 10.56
N ALA A 72 -15.95 -27.12 11.63
CA ALA A 72 -15.83 -27.78 12.96
C ALA A 72 -14.69 -28.85 13.03
N PRO A 73 -14.29 -29.39 14.20
CA PRO A 73 -13.04 -29.06 14.91
C PRO A 73 -12.06 -30.25 15.18
N ALA A 74 -10.81 -29.89 15.57
CA ALA A 74 -9.86 -30.66 16.40
C ALA A 74 -8.99 -31.77 15.72
N PRO A 75 -7.97 -32.34 16.39
CA PRO A 75 -6.56 -31.92 16.32
C PRO A 75 -5.57 -33.08 15.94
N ALA A 76 -4.29 -32.76 15.80
CA ALA A 76 -3.13 -33.66 15.86
C ALA A 76 -2.91 -34.69 14.72
N VAL A 77 -1.96 -34.38 13.83
CA VAL A 77 -1.07 -35.43 13.31
C VAL A 77 0.24 -35.35 14.09
N THR A 78 0.37 -36.28 15.03
CA THR A 78 1.57 -36.62 15.79
C THR A 78 2.61 -37.26 14.85
N VAL A 79 3.80 -36.65 14.80
CA VAL A 79 5.15 -37.26 14.70
C VAL A 79 5.46 -38.19 13.51
N GLN A 80 6.45 -37.80 12.70
CA GLN A 80 7.54 -38.72 12.35
C GLN A 80 8.82 -37.95 11.96
N LEU A 81 9.74 -37.84 12.91
CA LEU A 81 11.17 -37.66 12.64
C LEU A 81 11.80 -39.07 12.70
N PRO A 82 12.50 -39.51 11.65
CA PRO A 82 13.67 -40.34 11.85
C PRO A 82 14.88 -39.65 11.23
N ASP A 83 15.81 -39.35 12.13
CA ASP A 83 17.20 -39.02 11.88
C ASP A 83 17.88 -40.12 11.04
N GLY A 84 18.84 -39.75 10.19
CA GLY A 84 19.88 -40.67 9.75
C GLY A 84 20.13 -40.76 8.24
N THR A 85 21.29 -40.22 7.85
CA THR A 85 22.21 -40.72 6.80
C THR A 85 21.92 -40.45 5.31
N ALA A 86 22.49 -39.31 4.88
CA ALA A 86 23.40 -39.16 3.73
C ALA A 86 22.90 -39.44 2.29
N VAL A 87 22.77 -38.35 1.50
CA VAL A 87 23.47 -38.27 0.20
C VAL A 87 23.84 -36.82 -0.13
N THR A 88 25.14 -36.56 -0.06
CA THR A 88 25.96 -35.69 -0.91
C THR A 88 25.33 -34.44 -1.55
N GLY A 89 25.50 -33.31 -0.89
CA GLY A 89 25.64 -32.01 -1.54
C GLY A 89 26.86 -31.31 -0.93
N THR A 90 28.02 -31.46 -1.55
CA THR A 90 29.30 -30.91 -1.08
C THR A 90 29.19 -29.40 -0.79
N PRO A 91 29.37 -28.95 0.46
CA PRO A 91 29.76 -27.57 0.73
C PRO A 91 31.25 -27.48 0.41
N MET A 92 31.59 -26.97 -0.77
CA MET A 92 32.98 -26.69 -1.09
C MET A 92 33.44 -25.48 -0.25
N ALA A 93 34.13 -25.80 0.84
CA ALA A 93 35.28 -25.12 1.46
C ALA A 93 35.36 -23.60 1.21
N GLU A 94 35.09 -22.76 2.22
CA GLU A 94 36.06 -22.42 3.27
C GLU A 94 37.45 -22.12 2.69
N ALA A 95 37.64 -20.89 2.21
CA ALA A 95 38.95 -20.30 1.94
C ALA A 95 39.43 -19.55 3.20
N PRO A 96 40.69 -19.72 3.65
CA PRO A 96 41.12 -19.30 4.97
C PRO A 96 41.17 -17.77 5.11
N ARG A 97 40.67 -17.26 6.24
CA ARG A 97 40.96 -15.91 6.73
C ARG A 97 42.47 -15.83 7.05
N THR A 98 43.28 -15.36 6.12
CA THR A 98 44.70 -15.07 6.39
C THR A 98 44.82 -13.67 6.97
N ASN A 99 44.85 -13.64 8.30
CA ASN A 99 45.45 -12.60 9.11
C ASN A 99 46.84 -12.21 8.54
N GLN A 100 47.01 -10.99 8.04
CA GLN A 100 48.30 -10.43 7.65
C GLN A 100 48.54 -9.15 8.45
N PRO A 101 49.31 -9.24 9.55
CA PRO A 101 50.00 -8.11 10.15
C PRO A 101 51.40 -7.95 9.51
N GLY A 102 51.70 -6.73 9.05
CA GLY A 102 53.00 -6.29 8.54
C GLY A 102 53.01 -4.78 8.46
#